data_AF-W4LSI4-F1
#
_entry.id   AF-W4LSI4-F1
#
_cell.length_a   1.000
_cell.length_b   1.000
_cell.length_c   1.000
_cell.angle_alpha   90.00
_cell.angle_beta   90.00
_cell.angle_gamma   90.00
#
_symmetry.space_group_name_H-M   'P 1'
#
loop_
_entity.id
_entity.type
_entity.pdbx_description
1 polymer ?
#
loop_
_entity_poly.entity_id
_entity_poly.type
_entity_poly.pdbx_seq_one_letter_code
_entity_poly.pdbx_strand_id
1 'polypeptide(L)'
;MQITSRLPASGKPTYLGMWTWLTQRVSAILLLILLPWHWVNPYSRPVRFAVLLVVIVHAMAGIRVMLTDFGLAERWQRSLVWILAACGLIIFLYFWFWHA
;
A
#
# COMPACT_ATOMS: atom_id res chain seq x y z
N MET A 1 -32.27 30.46 20.86
CA MET A 1 -31.16 30.23 19.90
C MET A 1 -30.97 28.72 19.78
N GLN A 2 -31.59 28.06 18.80
CA GLN A 2 -31.54 26.61 18.62
C GLN A 2 -30.33 26.23 17.75
N ILE A 3 -29.33 25.58 18.34
CA ILE A 3 -28.24 24.95 17.59
C ILE A 3 -28.77 23.61 17.10
N THR A 4 -29.25 23.57 15.86
CA THR A 4 -29.53 22.30 15.17
C THR A 4 -28.21 21.75 14.63
N SER A 5 -27.52 20.94 15.44
CA SER A 5 -26.42 20.12 14.93
C SER A 5 -27.02 19.05 14.01
N ARG A 6 -27.19 19.38 12.74
CA ARG A 6 -27.51 18.39 11.70
C ARG A 6 -26.36 17.39 11.69
N LEU A 7 -26.52 16.23 12.32
CA LEU A 7 -25.65 15.08 12.14
C LEU A 7 -25.83 14.62 10.69
N PRO A 8 -24.88 14.85 9.77
CA PRO A 8 -25.04 14.36 8.42
C PRO A 8 -24.58 12.91 8.36
N ALA A 9 -25.52 12.09 7.91
CA ALA A 9 -25.35 10.89 7.10
C ALA A 9 -24.73 9.65 7.77
N SER A 10 -25.48 8.55 7.64
CA SER A 10 -25.06 7.18 7.90
C SER A 10 -23.61 6.95 7.50
N GLY A 11 -22.74 6.84 8.51
CA GLY A 11 -21.35 6.49 8.32
C GLY A 11 -21.26 5.06 7.84
N LYS A 12 -21.27 4.83 6.53
CA LYS A 12 -20.64 3.63 6.00
C LYS A 12 -19.16 3.76 6.39
N PRO A 13 -18.62 2.88 7.25
CA PRO A 13 -17.24 3.01 7.67
C PRO A 13 -16.37 3.01 6.41
N THR A 14 -15.51 4.01 6.26
CA THR A 14 -14.53 4.12 5.16
C THR A 14 -13.37 3.15 5.39
N TYR A 15 -13.69 1.86 5.63
CA TYR A 15 -12.74 0.83 6.04
C TYR A 15 -11.57 0.73 5.05
N LEU A 16 -11.85 0.79 3.75
CA LEU A 16 -10.85 0.61 2.70
C LEU A 16 -9.77 1.72 2.70
N GLY A 17 -10.17 2.96 3.00
CA GLY A 17 -9.24 4.10 3.11
C GLY A 17 -8.33 3.99 4.33
N MET A 18 -8.87 3.56 5.48
CA MET A 18 -8.10 3.39 6.70
C MET A 18 -7.08 2.25 6.58
N TRP A 19 -7.48 1.11 6.02
CA TRP A 19 -6.58 -0.02 5.80
C TRP A 19 -5.44 0.33 4.85
N THR A 20 -5.73 1.02 3.75
CA THR A 20 -4.68 1.43 2.80
C THR A 20 -3.68 2.42 3.40
N TRP A 21 -4.15 3.36 4.22
CA TRP A 21 -3.29 4.25 4.98
C TRP A 21 -2.39 3.48 5.98
N LEU A 22 -2.96 2.54 6.73
CA LEU A 22 -2.21 1.74 7.71
C LEU A 22 -1.14 0.90 7.03
N THR A 23 -1.49 0.21 5.94
CA THR A 23 -0.55 -0.62 5.15
C THR A 23 0.64 0.20 4.66
N GLN A 24 0.45 1.46 4.25
CA GLN A 24 1.55 2.33 3.83
C GLN A 24 2.50 2.66 4.99
N ARG A 25 1.98 2.95 6.18
CA ARG A 25 2.80 3.27 7.37
C ARG A 25 3.56 2.06 7.88
N VAL A 26 2.88 0.92 8.01
CA VAL A 26 3.50 -0.32 8.47
C VAL A 26 4.57 -0.80 7.48
N SER A 27 4.31 -0.75 6.18
CA SER A 27 5.32 -1.12 5.17
C SER A 27 6.55 -0.21 5.21
N ALA A 28 6.39 1.09 5.42
CA ALA A 28 7.53 2.01 5.57
C ALA A 28 8.41 1.63 6.77
N ILE A 29 7.80 1.35 7.92
CA ILE A 29 8.51 0.94 9.14
C ILE A 29 9.22 -0.41 8.91
N LEU A 30 8.56 -1.37 8.26
CA LEU A 30 9.18 -2.64 7.90
C LEU A 30 10.40 -2.44 6.98
N LEU A 31 10.33 -1.53 6.01
CA LEU A 31 11.47 -1.23 5.11
C LEU A 31 12.66 -0.63 5.86
N LEU A 32 12.43 0.22 6.86
CA LEU A 32 13.51 0.78 7.69
C LEU A 32 14.33 -0.31 8.40
N ILE A 33 13.72 -1.46 8.68
CA ILE A 33 14.37 -2.60 9.33
C ILE A 33 14.93 -3.58 8.29
N LEU A 34 14.13 -3.92 7.28
CA LEU A 34 14.47 -4.93 6.28
C LEU A 34 15.59 -4.50 5.34
N LEU A 35 15.70 -3.21 5.00
CA LEU A 35 16.76 -2.71 4.12
C LEU A 35 18.16 -2.84 4.74
N PRO A 36 18.43 -2.35 5.97
CA PRO A 36 19.70 -2.60 6.64
C PRO A 36 19.98 -4.10 6.84
N TRP A 37 18.95 -4.87 7.19
CA TRP A 37 19.10 -6.32 7.37
C TRP A 37 19.50 -7.03 6.07
N HIS A 38 18.89 -6.64 4.95
CA HIS A 38 19.26 -7.13 3.62
C HIS A 38 20.67 -6.72 3.21
N TRP A 39 21.09 -5.50 3.57
CA TRP A 39 22.45 -5.04 3.32
C TRP A 39 23.50 -5.91 4.04
N VAL A 40 23.23 -6.31 5.28
CA VAL A 40 24.13 -7.18 6.07
C VAL A 40 24.05 -8.64 5.60
N ASN A 41 22.87 -9.09 5.16
CA ASN A 41 22.66 -10.47 4.71
C ASN A 41 22.01 -10.54 3.31
N PRO A 42 22.75 -10.17 2.25
CA PRO A 42 22.19 -10.00 0.91
C PRO A 42 21.83 -11.34 0.23
N TYR A 43 22.49 -12.44 0.63
CA TYR A 43 22.30 -13.76 0.02
C TYR A 43 21.15 -14.56 0.65
N SER A 44 20.56 -14.08 1.74
CA SER A 44 19.42 -14.75 2.37
C SER A 44 18.18 -14.64 1.49
N ARG A 45 17.82 -15.76 0.84
CA ARG A 45 16.60 -15.92 0.04
C ARG A 45 15.34 -15.37 0.73
N PRO A 46 15.02 -15.72 2.00
CA PRO A 46 13.80 -15.22 2.65
C PRO A 46 13.83 -13.70 2.85
N VAL A 47 14.99 -13.12 3.19
CA VAL A 47 15.13 -11.66 3.35
C VAL A 47 14.89 -10.95 2.03
N ARG A 48 15.43 -11.48 0.93
CA ARG A 48 15.27 -10.87 -0.39
C ARG A 48 13.81 -10.84 -0.84
N PHE A 49 13.07 -11.93 -0.63
CA PHE A 49 11.64 -11.98 -0.93
C PHE A 49 10.82 -11.10 0.00
N ALA A 50 11.16 -11.02 1.29
CA ALA A 50 10.50 -10.13 2.23
C ALA A 50 10.69 -8.64 1.84
N VAL A 51 11.92 -8.24 1.52
CA VAL A 51 12.20 -6.88 1.01
C VAL A 51 11.40 -6.61 -0.25
N LEU A 52 11.45 -7.51 -1.23
CA LEU A 52 10.76 -7.34 -2.51
C LEU A 52 9.24 -7.14 -2.29
N LEU A 53 8.61 -8.01 -1.49
CA LEU A 53 7.19 -7.91 -1.18
C LEU A 53 6.84 -6.58 -0.54
N VAL A 54 7.57 -6.19 0.50
CA VAL A 54 7.29 -4.97 1.27
C VAL A 54 7.56 -3.72 0.43
N VAL A 55 8.61 -3.70 -0.39
CA VAL A 55 8.91 -2.59 -1.32
C VAL A 55 7.79 -2.42 -2.32
N ILE A 56 7.32 -3.51 -2.95
CA ILE A 56 6.23 -3.45 -3.92
C ILE A 56 4.95 -2.91 -3.27
N VAL A 57 4.58 -3.42 -2.10
CA VAL A 57 3.40 -2.95 -1.36
C VAL A 57 3.52 -1.46 -1.03
N HIS A 58 4.67 -1.03 -0.51
CA HIS A 58 4.92 0.37 -0.15
C HIS A 58 4.87 1.30 -1.37
N ALA A 59 5.55 0.92 -2.46
CA ALA A 59 5.61 1.70 -3.68
C ALA A 59 4.23 1.86 -4.33
N MET A 60 3.46 0.77 -4.43
CA MET A 60 2.10 0.81 -4.96
C MET A 60 1.18 1.65 -4.07
N ALA A 61 1.23 1.49 -2.74
CA ALA A 61 0.48 2.33 -1.82
C ALA A 61 0.84 3.82 -1.96
N GLY A 62 2.13 4.13 -2.13
CA GLY A 62 2.63 5.49 -2.37
C GLY A 62 2.13 6.09 -3.69
N ILE A 63 2.21 5.35 -4.79
CA ILE A 63 1.70 5.78 -6.11
C ILE A 63 0.22 6.10 -6.01
N ARG A 64 -0.58 5.27 -5.30
CA ARG A 64 -2.00 5.55 -5.10
C ARG A 64 -2.22 6.89 -4.40
N VAL A 65 -1.50 7.16 -3.31
CA VAL A 65 -1.63 8.42 -2.57
C VAL A 65 -1.27 9.61 -3.45
N MET A 66 -0.14 9.53 -4.17
CA MET A 66 0.25 10.57 -5.13
C MET A 66 -0.85 10.83 -6.17
N LEU A 67 -1.39 9.77 -6.78
CA LEU A 67 -2.45 9.89 -7.77
C LEU A 67 -3.74 10.49 -7.19
N THR A 68 -4.11 10.13 -5.96
CA THR A 68 -5.27 10.74 -5.31
C THR A 68 -5.06 12.21 -4.95
N ASP A 69 -3.84 12.60 -4.58
CA ASP A 69 -3.49 13.98 -4.23
C ASP A 69 -3.53 14.91 -5.46
N PHE A 70 -3.30 14.37 -6.67
CA PHE A 70 -3.46 15.10 -7.94
C PHE A 70 -4.93 15.35 -8.36
N GLY A 71 -5.92 15.01 -7.52
CA GLY A 71 -7.34 15.30 -7.79
C GLY A 71 -8.05 14.24 -8.63
N LEU A 72 -7.55 13.00 -8.61
CA LEU A 72 -8.14 11.90 -9.36
C LEU A 72 -9.54 11.55 -8.82
N ALA A 73 -10.53 11.52 -9.72
CA ALA A 73 -11.94 11.39 -9.36
C ALA A 73 -12.24 10.13 -8.52
N GLU A 74 -13.09 10.29 -7.50
CA GLU A 74 -13.42 9.26 -6.50
C GLU A 74 -13.88 7.93 -7.11
N ARG A 75 -14.59 7.99 -8.26
CA ARG A 75 -15.02 6.82 -9.04
C ARG A 75 -13.89 5.86 -9.42
N TRP A 76 -12.68 6.38 -9.63
CA TRP A 76 -11.52 5.59 -10.04
C TRP A 76 -10.68 5.09 -8.86
N GLN A 77 -10.86 5.64 -7.65
CA GLN A 77 -10.05 5.29 -6.48
C GLN A 77 -10.20 3.82 -6.09
N ARG A 78 -11.39 3.25 -6.24
CA ARG A 78 -11.62 1.83 -5.96
C ARG A 78 -10.93 0.93 -6.99
N SER A 79 -10.99 1.29 -8.26
CA SER A 79 -10.31 0.56 -9.34
C SER A 79 -8.78 0.65 -9.21
N LEU A 80 -8.27 1.82 -8.81
CA LEU A 80 -6.84 2.04 -8.56
C LEU A 80 -6.25 1.07 -7.53
N VAL A 81 -6.99 0.77 -6.45
CA VAL A 81 -6.54 -0.21 -5.45
C VAL A 81 -6.30 -1.57 -6.08
N TRP A 82 -7.26 -2.05 -6.88
CA TRP A 82 -7.17 -3.36 -7.49
C TRP A 82 -6.14 -3.42 -8.62
N ILE A 83 -6.04 -2.37 -9.44
CA ILE A 83 -5.05 -2.28 -10.52
C ILE A 83 -3.65 -2.31 -9.93
N LEU A 84 -3.36 -1.47 -8.94
CA LEU A 84 -2.03 -1.42 -8.31
C LEU A 84 -1.71 -2.71 -7.54
N ALA A 85 -2.70 -3.31 -6.89
CA ALA A 85 -2.53 -4.61 -6.25
C ALA A 85 -2.20 -5.72 -7.27
N ALA A 86 -2.91 -5.75 -8.41
CA ALA A 86 -2.64 -6.68 -9.49
C ALA A 86 -1.25 -6.45 -10.11
N CYS A 87 -0.88 -5.21 -10.39
CA CYS A 87 0.45 -4.86 -10.88
C CYS A 87 1.54 -5.30 -9.90
N GLY A 88 1.37 -5.02 -8.60
CA GLY A 88 2.30 -5.44 -7.57
C GLY A 88 2.43 -6.97 -7.48
N LEU A 89 1.31 -7.69 -7.56
CA LEU A 89 1.31 -9.15 -7.57
C LEU A 89 2.03 -9.72 -8.80
N ILE A 90 1.79 -9.16 -9.99
CA ILE A 90 2.46 -9.59 -11.22
C ILE A 90 3.98 -9.39 -11.11
N ILE A 91 4.43 -8.23 -10.63
CA ILE A 91 5.86 -7.95 -10.42
C ILE A 91 6.45 -8.95 -9.42
N PHE A 92 5.77 -9.17 -8.28
CA PHE A 92 6.23 -10.12 -7.27
C PHE A 92 6.35 -11.54 -7.83
N LEU A 93 5.32 -12.03 -8.53
CA LEU A 93 5.33 -13.36 -9.14
C LEU A 93 6.39 -13.50 -10.22
N TYR A 94 6.59 -12.48 -11.06
CA TYR A 94 7.63 -12.49 -12.08
C TYR A 94 9.02 -12.71 -11.46
N PHE A 95 9.37 -11.93 -10.43
CA PHE A 95 10.65 -12.11 -9.74
C PHE A 95 10.71 -13.39 -8.91
N TRP A 96 9.57 -13.85 -8.37
CA TRP A 96 9.48 -15.13 -7.69
C TRP A 96 9.84 -16.28 -8.63
N PHE A 97 9.16 -16.42 -9.78
CA PHE A 97 9.42 -17.50 -10.71
C PHE A 97 10.79 -17.41 -11.39
N TRP A 98 11.32 -16.20 -11.59
CA TRP A 98 12.65 -16.03 -12.16
C TRP A 98 13.79 -16.41 -11.19
N HIS A 99 13.54 -16.36 -9.88
CA HIS A 99 14.58 -16.57 -8.86
C HIS A 99 14.28 -17.66 -7.82
N ALA A 100 13.17 -18.36 -7.94
CA ALA A 100 12.85 -19.59 -7.21
C ALA A 100 13.70 -20.74 -7.76
#